data_AF-R6DUN0-F1
#
_entry.id   AF-R6DUN0-F1
#
_cell.length_a   1.000
_cell.length_b   1.000
_cell.length_c   1.000
_cell.angle_alpha   90.00
_cell.angle_beta   90.00
_cell.angle_gamma   90.00
#
_symmetry.space_group_name_H-M   'P 1'
#
loop_
_entity.id
_entity.type
_entity.pdbx_description
1 polymer ?
#
loop_
_entity_poly.entity_id
_entity_poly.type
_entity_poly.pdbx_seq_one_letter_code
_entity_poly.pdbx_strand_id
1 'polypeptide(L)'
;MKKKHDVRIDRTKLHPWLDYRLGLLLKKCAKKGLYLIITEGFRSKEYQDSLYAKGRTKPGKIVTNAKGSTYSSQHMWGIAFDIAINDSKLLYDTATIKKVAVIAKKIGLGWGGDWTSIVDTPHFYLTKWGSTTSQLKSLYATPDAFKKTWKKKVQREKGLLLWKAESKLTGSYLRISNGATVEVLYTKGWYTKVRYKGKVGYVNKKFVA
;
A
#
# COMPACT_ATOMS: atom_id res chain seq x y z
N MET A 1 -24.74 11.08 -1.20
CA MET A 1 -23.29 10.94 -1.45
C MET A 1 -22.46 12.08 -0.87
N LYS A 2 -21.56 11.81 0.07
CA LYS A 2 -20.57 12.80 0.53
C LYS A 2 -19.54 13.01 -0.59
N LYS A 3 -19.35 14.24 -1.07
CA LYS A 3 -18.39 14.57 -2.15
C LYS A 3 -16.95 14.67 -1.65
N LYS A 4 -16.53 13.75 -0.78
CA LYS A 4 -15.16 13.68 -0.26
C LYS A 4 -14.80 12.25 0.15
N HIS A 5 -13.52 11.92 0.03
CA HIS A 5 -13.01 10.70 0.62
C HIS A 5 -12.99 10.81 2.15
N ASP A 6 -13.09 9.67 2.81
CA ASP A 6 -12.95 9.52 4.27
C ASP A 6 -11.82 8.51 4.53
N VAL A 7 -10.71 8.95 5.11
CA VAL A 7 -9.55 8.10 5.35
C VAL A 7 -9.43 7.87 6.85
N ARG A 8 -9.76 6.66 7.31
CA ARG A 8 -9.84 6.31 8.74
C ARG A 8 -8.64 5.53 9.25
N ILE A 9 -7.56 5.53 8.47
CA ILE A 9 -6.35 4.77 8.75
C ILE A 9 -5.16 5.70 8.91
N ASP A 10 -4.17 5.27 9.68
CA ASP A 10 -2.85 5.89 9.67
C ASP A 10 -2.07 5.45 8.43
N ARG A 11 -2.00 6.34 7.43
CA ARG A 11 -1.30 6.08 6.16
C ARG A 11 0.21 5.93 6.32
N THR A 12 0.80 6.42 7.41
CA THR A 12 2.24 6.28 7.67
C THR A 12 2.64 4.84 7.98
N LYS A 13 1.68 4.00 8.37
CA LYS A 13 1.88 2.55 8.59
C LYS A 13 1.78 1.72 7.33
N LEU A 14 1.42 2.32 6.19
CA LEU A 14 1.42 1.66 4.89
C LEU A 14 2.80 1.73 4.24
N HIS A 15 3.12 0.71 3.44
CA HIS A 15 4.31 0.72 2.60
C HIS A 15 4.29 1.99 1.70
N PRO A 16 5.40 2.74 1.54
CA PRO A 16 5.40 4.02 0.81
C PRO A 16 4.84 3.94 -0.62
N TRP A 17 5.07 2.80 -1.29
CA TRP A 17 4.44 2.46 -2.59
C TRP A 17 2.93 2.30 -2.51
N LEU A 18 2.39 1.61 -1.51
CA LEU A 18 0.93 1.44 -1.35
C LEU A 18 0.30 2.79 -1.04
N ASP A 19 0.89 3.56 -0.14
CA ASP A 19 0.44 4.91 0.18
C ASP A 19 0.39 5.81 -1.06
N TYR A 20 1.44 5.76 -1.90
CA TYR A 20 1.45 6.49 -3.17
C TYR A 20 0.31 6.04 -4.11
N ARG A 21 0.10 4.73 -4.24
CA ARG A 21 -0.98 4.18 -5.08
C ARG A 21 -2.37 4.51 -4.54
N LEU A 22 -2.56 4.49 -3.22
CA LEU A 22 -3.80 4.92 -2.57
C LEU A 22 -4.11 6.38 -2.92
N GLY A 23 -3.12 7.28 -2.83
CA GLY A 23 -3.29 8.68 -3.25
C GLY A 23 -3.72 8.82 -4.71
N LEU A 24 -3.13 8.04 -5.62
CA LEU A 24 -3.53 8.00 -7.03
C LEU A 24 -4.95 7.44 -7.23
N LEU A 25 -5.32 6.42 -6.46
CA LEU A 25 -6.66 5.81 -6.51
C LEU A 25 -7.71 6.85 -6.13
N LEU A 26 -7.56 7.48 -4.96
CA LEU A 26 -8.47 8.50 -4.45
C LEU A 26 -8.66 9.61 -5.51
N LYS A 27 -7.55 10.17 -6.04
CA LYS A 27 -7.61 11.19 -7.09
C LYS A 27 -8.37 10.74 -8.34
N LYS A 28 -8.14 9.50 -8.81
CA LYS A 28 -8.82 8.97 -10.01
C LYS A 28 -10.29 8.64 -9.76
N CYS A 29 -10.63 8.16 -8.56
CA CYS A 29 -12.00 7.89 -8.15
C CYS A 29 -12.81 9.18 -8.00
N ALA A 30 -12.26 10.23 -7.36
CA ALA A 30 -12.90 11.54 -7.25
C ALA A 30 -13.29 12.12 -8.63
N LYS A 31 -12.40 12.01 -9.64
CA LYS A 31 -12.67 12.43 -11.02
C LYS A 31 -13.85 11.69 -11.68
N LYS A 32 -14.23 10.54 -11.15
CA LYS A 32 -15.38 9.73 -11.62
C LYS A 32 -16.58 9.83 -10.67
N GLY A 33 -16.56 10.75 -9.70
CA GLY A 33 -17.60 10.86 -8.69
C GLY A 33 -17.66 9.70 -7.69
N LEU A 34 -16.61 8.86 -7.63
CA LEU A 34 -16.51 7.75 -6.69
C LEU A 34 -15.75 8.20 -5.45
N TYR A 35 -16.47 8.38 -4.34
CA TYR A 35 -15.88 8.74 -3.06
C TYR A 35 -15.78 7.50 -2.17
N LEU A 36 -14.63 7.33 -1.54
CA LEU A 36 -14.26 6.10 -0.83
C LEU A 36 -14.12 6.39 0.66
N ILE A 37 -14.47 5.40 1.47
CA ILE A 37 -14.03 5.29 2.86
C ILE A 37 -12.87 4.30 2.86
N ILE A 38 -11.71 4.67 3.38
CA ILE A 38 -10.63 3.74 3.64
C ILE A 38 -10.81 3.24 5.07
N THR A 39 -11.28 2.00 5.19
CA THR A 39 -11.79 1.43 6.45
C THR A 39 -10.69 0.73 7.23
N GLU A 40 -9.80 0.02 6.55
CA GLU A 40 -8.73 -0.77 7.16
C GLU A 40 -7.40 -0.55 6.45
N GLY A 41 -6.32 -0.63 7.21
CA GLY A 41 -4.94 -0.40 6.75
C GLY A 41 -3.99 -1.40 7.38
N PHE A 42 -2.94 -0.93 8.04
CA PHE A 42 -2.03 -1.81 8.78
C PHE A 42 -2.72 -2.46 9.99
N ARG A 43 -2.48 -3.76 10.20
CA ARG A 43 -2.94 -4.52 11.37
C ARG A 43 -1.76 -5.02 12.20
N SER A 44 -1.80 -4.83 13.53
CA SER A 44 -0.83 -5.47 14.42
C SER A 44 -1.12 -6.97 14.57
N LYS A 45 -0.19 -7.72 15.16
CA LYS A 45 -0.37 -9.14 15.46
C LYS A 45 -1.56 -9.36 16.39
N GLU A 46 -1.64 -8.58 17.46
CA GLU A 46 -2.69 -8.65 18.48
C GLU A 46 -4.06 -8.34 17.87
N TYR A 47 -4.13 -7.32 17.02
CA TYR A 47 -5.37 -6.99 16.32
C TYR A 47 -5.78 -8.10 15.35
N GLN A 48 -4.84 -8.67 14.59
CA GLN A 48 -5.13 -9.80 13.70
C GLN A 48 -5.60 -11.03 14.48
N ASP A 49 -4.99 -11.35 15.64
CA ASP A 49 -5.44 -12.44 16.51
C ASP A 49 -6.85 -12.17 17.07
N SER A 50 -7.18 -10.92 17.39
CA SER A 50 -8.53 -10.54 17.82
C SER A 50 -9.59 -10.77 16.74
N LEU A 51 -9.24 -10.55 15.46
CA LEU A 51 -10.12 -10.83 14.32
C LEU A 51 -10.25 -12.33 14.06
N TYR A 52 -9.15 -13.08 14.19
CA TYR A 52 -9.15 -14.54 14.05
C TYR A 52 -10.05 -15.22 15.10
N ALA A 53 -10.14 -14.66 16.31
CA ALA A 53 -10.99 -15.18 17.39
C ALA A 53 -12.51 -15.09 17.10
N LYS A 54 -12.96 -14.15 16.26
CA LYS A 54 -14.39 -13.97 15.93
C LYS A 54 -14.94 -15.19 15.20
N GLY A 55 -16.09 -15.70 15.67
CA GLY A 55 -16.72 -16.93 15.17
C GLY A 55 -15.98 -18.21 15.56
N ARG A 56 -14.99 -18.12 16.46
CA ARG A 56 -14.23 -19.27 16.99
C ARG A 56 -14.29 -19.29 18.51
N THR A 57 -13.57 -18.38 19.15
CA THR A 57 -13.52 -18.23 20.62
C THR A 57 -14.22 -16.97 21.11
N LYS A 58 -14.67 -16.09 20.20
CA LYS A 58 -15.51 -14.92 20.48
C LYS A 58 -16.73 -14.91 19.54
N PRO A 59 -17.87 -14.33 19.95
CA PRO A 59 -19.02 -14.18 19.08
C PRO A 59 -18.72 -13.38 17.79
N GLY A 60 -19.49 -13.63 16.74
CA GLY A 60 -19.40 -12.93 15.45
C GLY A 60 -19.11 -13.85 14.26
N LYS A 61 -19.06 -13.30 13.06
CA LYS A 61 -18.72 -14.05 11.84
C LYS A 61 -17.20 -14.24 11.73
N ILE A 62 -16.77 -15.34 11.13
CA ILE A 62 -15.38 -15.52 10.71
C ILE A 62 -15.07 -14.50 9.62
N VAL A 63 -14.13 -13.59 9.90
CA VAL A 63 -13.69 -12.53 8.96
C VAL A 63 -12.27 -12.77 8.43
N THR A 64 -11.57 -13.77 8.94
CA THR A 64 -10.22 -14.14 8.49
C THR A 64 -9.87 -15.57 8.89
N ASN A 65 -9.02 -16.20 8.08
CA ASN A 65 -8.39 -17.49 8.37
C ASN A 65 -6.94 -17.35 8.87
N ALA A 66 -6.38 -16.13 8.89
CA ALA A 66 -5.00 -15.90 9.26
C ALA A 66 -4.88 -15.56 10.76
N LYS A 67 -4.16 -16.40 11.52
CA LYS A 67 -3.65 -16.06 12.86
C LYS A 67 -2.57 -14.99 12.72
N GLY A 68 -2.49 -14.07 13.67
CA GLY A 68 -1.46 -13.03 13.74
C GLY A 68 -0.05 -13.61 13.78
N SER A 69 0.16 -14.69 14.52
CA SER A 69 1.47 -15.37 14.62
C SER A 69 2.03 -15.90 13.28
N THR A 70 1.17 -16.11 12.28
CA THR A 70 1.59 -16.66 10.97
C THR A 70 1.99 -15.59 9.97
N TYR A 71 1.75 -14.31 10.27
CA TYR A 71 1.89 -13.18 9.35
C TYR A 71 1.23 -13.41 7.98
N SER A 72 0.12 -14.16 7.94
CA SER A 72 -0.49 -14.55 6.66
C SER A 72 -1.45 -13.50 6.09
N SER A 73 -1.76 -12.44 6.84
CA SER A 73 -2.59 -11.31 6.41
C SER A 73 -1.74 -10.21 5.77
N GLN A 74 -2.09 -9.77 4.54
CA GLN A 74 -1.36 -8.71 3.83
C GLN A 74 -1.37 -7.36 4.56
N HIS A 75 -2.40 -7.08 5.38
CA HIS A 75 -2.48 -5.89 6.21
C HIS A 75 -1.35 -5.81 7.24
N MET A 76 -0.89 -6.95 7.75
CA MET A 76 0.22 -6.99 8.71
C MET A 76 1.54 -6.54 8.09
N TRP A 77 1.66 -6.65 6.78
CA TRP A 77 2.83 -6.19 6.04
C TRP A 77 2.69 -4.74 5.57
N GLY A 78 1.56 -4.07 5.85
CA GLY A 78 1.29 -2.71 5.38
C GLY A 78 1.18 -2.58 3.86
N ILE A 79 0.89 -3.68 3.15
CA ILE A 79 0.77 -3.71 1.69
C ILE A 79 -0.68 -3.83 1.19
N ALA A 80 -1.65 -3.75 2.10
CA ALA A 80 -3.08 -3.80 1.80
C ALA A 80 -3.89 -2.74 2.55
N PHE A 81 -5.07 -2.43 2.01
CA PHE A 81 -6.09 -1.61 2.62
C PHE A 81 -7.48 -2.08 2.18
N ASP A 82 -8.49 -1.83 3.01
CA ASP A 82 -9.89 -2.09 2.66
C ASP A 82 -10.64 -0.79 2.38
N ILE A 83 -11.65 -0.88 1.53
CA ILE A 83 -12.52 0.25 1.20
C ILE A 83 -14.00 -0.05 1.44
N ALA A 84 -14.75 1.02 1.66
CA ALA A 84 -16.17 1.08 1.37
C ALA A 84 -16.46 2.27 0.46
N ILE A 85 -17.68 2.34 -0.09
CA ILE A 85 -18.15 3.53 -0.81
C ILE A 85 -18.69 4.54 0.19
N ASN A 86 -18.32 5.82 0.04
CA ASN A 86 -18.79 6.90 0.91
C ASN A 86 -20.20 7.39 0.50
N ASP A 87 -21.10 6.41 0.39
CA ASP A 87 -22.53 6.58 0.22
C ASP A 87 -23.21 5.47 1.04
N SER A 88 -24.11 5.85 1.95
CA SER A 88 -24.75 4.91 2.86
C SER A 88 -25.57 3.84 2.14
N LYS A 89 -26.07 4.13 0.93
CA LYS A 89 -26.82 3.17 0.11
C LYS A 89 -25.92 2.19 -0.65
N LEU A 90 -24.63 2.51 -0.77
CA LEU A 90 -23.65 1.72 -1.54
C LEU A 90 -22.53 1.17 -0.64
N LEU A 91 -22.73 1.18 0.68
CA LEU A 91 -21.74 0.67 1.62
C LEU A 91 -21.46 -0.81 1.32
N TYR A 92 -20.21 -1.12 0.96
CA TYR A 92 -19.78 -2.45 0.51
C TYR A 92 -20.51 -3.02 -0.72
N ASP A 93 -21.13 -2.17 -1.55
CA ASP A 93 -21.73 -2.60 -2.81
C ASP A 93 -20.66 -3.14 -3.78
N THR A 94 -20.73 -4.45 -4.06
CA THR A 94 -19.75 -5.17 -4.88
C THR A 94 -19.66 -4.61 -6.30
N ALA A 95 -20.79 -4.23 -6.92
CA ALA A 95 -20.80 -3.72 -8.27
C ALA A 95 -20.04 -2.38 -8.38
N THR A 96 -20.23 -1.49 -7.39
CA THR A 96 -19.52 -0.22 -7.32
C THR A 96 -18.05 -0.40 -6.94
N ILE A 97 -17.72 -1.31 -6.01
CA ILE A 97 -16.33 -1.65 -5.68
C ILE A 97 -15.60 -2.23 -6.89
N LYS A 98 -16.25 -3.05 -7.72
CA LYS A 98 -15.68 -3.54 -8.98
C LYS A 98 -15.30 -2.41 -9.94
N LYS A 99 -16.09 -1.32 -10.00
CA LYS A 99 -15.72 -0.10 -10.76
C LYS A 99 -14.45 0.56 -10.21
N VAL A 100 -14.31 0.61 -8.88
CA VAL A 100 -13.08 1.07 -8.21
C VAL A 100 -11.91 0.15 -8.54
N ALA A 101 -12.12 -1.17 -8.55
CA ALA A 101 -11.10 -2.15 -8.87
C ALA A 101 -10.54 -2.02 -10.29
N VAL A 102 -11.39 -1.71 -11.28
CA VAL A 102 -10.92 -1.39 -12.64
C VAL A 102 -9.94 -0.20 -12.65
N ILE A 103 -10.18 0.81 -11.81
CA ILE A 103 -9.28 1.97 -11.66
C ILE A 103 -8.00 1.57 -10.93
N ALA A 104 -8.13 0.79 -9.85
CA ALA A 104 -7.03 0.31 -9.01
C ALA A 104 -6.04 -0.56 -9.81
N LYS A 105 -6.55 -1.49 -10.63
CA LYS A 105 -5.73 -2.34 -11.52
C LYS A 105 -4.92 -1.53 -12.52
N LYS A 106 -5.48 -0.47 -13.11
CA LYS A 106 -4.75 0.45 -14.02
C LYS A 106 -3.60 1.19 -13.34
N ILE A 107 -3.57 1.25 -12.01
CA ILE A 107 -2.46 1.80 -11.24
C ILE A 107 -1.67 0.71 -10.49
N GLY A 108 -1.78 -0.56 -10.88
CA GLY A 108 -0.94 -1.64 -10.36
C GLY A 108 -1.31 -2.12 -8.95
N LEU A 109 -2.56 -1.92 -8.53
CA LEU A 109 -3.11 -2.59 -7.35
C LEU A 109 -3.85 -3.87 -7.76
N GLY A 110 -3.77 -4.88 -6.88
CA GLY A 110 -4.61 -6.07 -6.93
C GLY A 110 -5.91 -5.84 -6.15
N TRP A 111 -6.88 -6.72 -6.38
CA TRP A 111 -8.20 -6.67 -5.75
C TRP A 111 -8.58 -8.06 -5.22
N GLY A 112 -9.04 -8.14 -3.98
CA GLY A 112 -9.43 -9.40 -3.34
C GLY A 112 -10.71 -10.01 -3.90
N GLY A 113 -11.51 -9.21 -4.62
CA GLY A 113 -12.67 -9.70 -5.38
C GLY A 113 -12.33 -10.59 -6.58
N ASP A 114 -11.05 -10.65 -6.99
CA ASP A 114 -10.58 -11.58 -8.03
C ASP A 114 -10.10 -12.93 -7.45
N TRP A 115 -10.05 -13.09 -6.13
CA TRP A 115 -9.62 -14.35 -5.51
C TRP A 115 -10.69 -15.43 -5.70
N THR A 116 -10.27 -16.70 -5.68
CA THR A 116 -11.19 -17.84 -5.73
C THR A 116 -11.80 -18.14 -4.36
N SER A 117 -10.99 -18.08 -3.30
CA SER A 117 -11.43 -18.17 -1.91
C SER A 117 -10.30 -17.71 -0.96
N ILE A 118 -10.57 -16.99 0.12
CA ILE A 118 -11.85 -16.32 0.42
C ILE A 118 -11.96 -15.09 -0.48
N VAL A 119 -13.09 -14.90 -1.16
CA VAL A 119 -13.33 -13.68 -1.94
C VAL A 119 -13.49 -12.49 -0.98
N ASP A 120 -12.61 -11.50 -1.08
CA ASP A 120 -12.61 -10.33 -0.20
C ASP A 120 -12.77 -9.05 -1.02
N THR A 121 -14.03 -8.66 -1.23
CA THR A 121 -14.39 -7.56 -2.13
C THR A 121 -13.84 -6.20 -1.67
N PRO A 122 -13.87 -5.81 -0.39
CA PRO A 122 -13.27 -4.57 0.09
C PRO A 122 -11.75 -4.46 -0.10
N HIS A 123 -11.04 -5.57 -0.27
CA HIS A 123 -9.59 -5.65 -0.11
C HIS A 123 -8.79 -5.26 -1.36
N PHE A 124 -7.79 -4.39 -1.17
CA PHE A 124 -6.86 -3.95 -2.22
C PHE A 124 -5.41 -4.07 -1.74
N TYR A 125 -4.50 -4.46 -2.63
CA TYR A 125 -3.12 -4.75 -2.25
C TYR A 125 -2.08 -4.44 -3.33
N LEU A 126 -0.81 -4.38 -2.94
CA LEU A 126 0.31 -4.33 -3.88
C LEU A 126 0.59 -5.71 -4.49
N THR A 127 0.44 -5.84 -5.80
CA THR A 127 0.71 -7.11 -6.52
C THR A 127 2.19 -7.49 -6.56
N LYS A 128 3.10 -6.58 -6.18
CA LYS A 128 4.56 -6.76 -6.21
C LYS A 128 5.03 -8.03 -5.48
N TRP A 129 4.31 -8.47 -4.45
CA TRP A 129 4.65 -9.66 -3.67
C TRP A 129 3.63 -10.80 -3.80
N GLY A 130 2.81 -10.76 -4.86
CA GLY A 130 1.74 -11.72 -5.11
C GLY A 130 0.46 -11.46 -4.32
N SER A 131 -0.53 -12.32 -4.53
CA SER A 131 -1.84 -12.31 -3.84
C SER A 131 -1.78 -12.88 -2.42
N THR A 132 -0.67 -13.54 -2.05
CA THR A 132 -0.44 -14.10 -0.72
C THR A 132 0.77 -13.42 -0.06
N THR A 133 1.08 -13.81 1.18
CA THR A 133 2.25 -13.30 1.94
C THR A 133 3.47 -14.23 1.85
N SER A 134 3.41 -15.32 1.06
CA SER A 134 4.48 -16.33 1.01
C SER A 134 5.82 -15.73 0.60
N GLN A 135 5.84 -14.86 -0.42
CA GLN A 135 7.05 -14.18 -0.86
C GLN A 135 7.61 -13.22 0.20
N LEU A 136 6.74 -12.48 0.90
CA LEU A 136 7.15 -11.57 1.97
C LEU A 136 7.76 -12.33 3.15
N LYS A 137 7.14 -13.44 3.56
CA LYS A 137 7.67 -14.32 4.61
C LYS A 137 9.02 -14.91 4.22
N SER A 138 9.16 -15.39 2.98
CA SER A 138 10.41 -15.96 2.48
C SER A 138 11.55 -14.92 2.44
N LEU A 139 11.27 -13.69 2.02
CA LEU A 139 12.31 -12.66 1.85
C LEU A 139 12.69 -11.93 3.15
N TYR A 140 11.73 -11.76 4.06
CA TYR A 140 11.91 -10.86 5.21
C TYR A 140 11.67 -11.53 6.56
N ALA A 141 11.10 -12.74 6.60
CA ALA A 141 10.62 -13.46 7.79
C ALA A 141 9.49 -12.75 8.56
N THR A 142 9.66 -11.47 8.92
CA THR A 142 8.71 -10.70 9.74
C THR A 142 8.31 -9.37 9.10
N PRO A 143 7.11 -8.83 9.42
CA PRO A 143 6.72 -7.50 9.00
C PRO A 143 7.66 -6.38 9.44
N ASP A 144 8.29 -6.51 10.61
CA ASP A 144 9.21 -5.48 11.12
C ASP A 144 10.53 -5.46 10.36
N ALA A 145 11.08 -6.63 10.02
CA ALA A 145 12.24 -6.73 9.13
C ALA A 145 11.91 -6.13 7.75
N PHE A 146 10.71 -6.39 7.22
CA PHE A 146 10.26 -5.77 5.98
C PHE A 146 10.16 -4.24 6.09
N LYS A 147 9.54 -3.71 7.15
CA LYS A 147 9.41 -2.25 7.37
C LYS A 147 10.73 -1.51 7.45
N LYS A 148 11.79 -2.14 7.97
CA LYS A 148 13.15 -1.57 7.99
C LYS A 148 13.66 -1.26 6.58
N THR A 149 13.16 -1.95 5.54
CA THR A 149 13.58 -1.72 4.15
C THR A 149 12.91 -0.51 3.48
N TRP A 150 11.88 0.07 4.11
CA TRP A 150 11.09 1.16 3.53
C TRP A 150 11.81 2.50 3.53
N LYS A 151 12.91 2.61 4.29
CA LYS A 151 13.71 3.82 4.38
C LYS A 151 15.17 3.47 4.16
N LYS A 152 15.84 4.30 3.37
CA LYS A 152 17.26 4.15 3.04
C LYS A 152 17.98 5.49 3.14
N LYS A 153 19.29 5.47 3.33
CA LYS A 153 20.12 6.68 3.34
C LYS A 153 20.74 6.92 1.97
N VAL A 154 20.83 8.19 1.59
CA VAL A 154 21.61 8.60 0.42
C VAL A 154 23.09 8.54 0.77
N GLN A 155 23.88 7.86 -0.07
CA GLN A 155 25.31 7.69 0.07
C GLN A 155 26.02 8.27 -1.16
N ARG A 156 26.10 9.60 -1.21
CA ARG A 156 26.79 10.33 -2.27
C ARG A 156 27.19 11.70 -1.76
N GLU A 157 28.49 11.93 -1.64
CA GLU A 157 29.08 13.17 -1.12
C GLU A 157 28.50 14.43 -1.78
N LYS A 158 28.50 14.48 -3.12
CA LYS A 158 27.92 15.60 -3.90
C LYS A 158 26.37 15.64 -3.90
N GLY A 159 25.70 14.88 -3.04
CA GLY A 159 24.26 14.68 -3.03
C GLY A 159 23.72 13.94 -4.26
N LEU A 160 22.43 13.62 -4.28
CA LEU A 160 21.79 12.80 -5.31
C LEU A 160 20.61 13.53 -5.97
N LEU A 161 20.59 13.64 -7.30
CA LEU A 161 19.48 14.27 -8.00
C LEU A 161 18.23 13.40 -7.94
N LEU A 162 17.10 14.00 -7.55
CA LEU A 162 15.77 13.39 -7.58
C LEU A 162 15.10 13.73 -8.92
N TRP A 163 15.19 12.81 -9.87
CA TRP A 163 14.69 12.98 -11.23
C TRP A 163 13.15 12.90 -11.28
N LYS A 164 12.53 13.69 -12.16
CA LYS A 164 11.07 13.74 -12.32
C LYS A 164 10.50 12.49 -13.01
N ALA A 165 11.27 11.91 -13.94
CA ALA A 165 10.94 10.68 -14.63
C ALA A 165 12.14 9.74 -14.69
N GLU A 166 11.91 8.56 -15.28
CA GLU A 166 12.96 7.58 -15.60
C GLU A 166 13.93 8.13 -16.65
N SER A 167 13.46 9.05 -17.51
CA SER A 167 14.33 9.80 -18.41
C SER A 167 14.90 11.04 -17.73
N LYS A 168 16.23 11.19 -17.81
CA LYS A 168 16.96 12.36 -17.32
C LYS A 168 16.60 13.66 -18.06
N LEU A 169 16.00 13.54 -19.25
CA LEU A 169 15.58 14.68 -20.08
C LEU A 169 14.46 15.51 -19.44
N THR A 170 13.71 14.93 -18.49
CA THR A 170 12.60 15.62 -17.80
C THR A 170 13.05 16.55 -16.66
N GLY A 171 14.35 16.61 -16.39
CA GLY A 171 14.94 17.39 -15.31
C GLY A 171 14.75 16.76 -13.92
N SER A 172 15.16 17.51 -12.90
CA SER A 172 15.09 17.08 -11.50
C SER A 172 14.20 18.00 -10.67
N TYR A 173 13.70 17.49 -9.55
CA TYR A 173 12.99 18.31 -8.58
C TYR A 173 13.96 19.08 -7.67
N LEU A 174 14.98 18.38 -7.18
CA LEU A 174 15.95 18.86 -6.22
C LEU A 174 17.13 17.90 -6.14
N ARG A 175 18.16 18.30 -5.39
CA ARG A 175 19.25 17.45 -4.95
C ARG A 175 19.04 17.03 -3.49
N ILE A 176 19.10 15.73 -3.23
CA ILE A 176 19.02 15.13 -1.91
C ILE A 176 20.43 15.13 -1.29
N SER A 177 20.59 15.67 -0.08
CA SER A 177 21.87 15.73 0.60
C SER A 177 22.42 14.34 0.95
N ASN A 178 23.74 14.22 1.07
CA ASN A 178 24.38 13.02 1.61
C ASN A 178 23.83 12.70 3.02
N GLY A 179 23.66 11.42 3.34
CA GLY A 179 23.14 10.96 4.63
C GLY A 179 21.63 11.15 4.84
N ALA A 180 20.94 11.88 3.97
CA ALA A 180 19.51 12.10 4.09
C ALA A 180 18.72 10.79 3.91
N THR A 181 17.67 10.61 4.71
CA THR A 181 16.76 9.48 4.60
C THR A 181 15.70 9.71 3.53
N VAL A 182 15.48 8.70 2.71
CA VAL A 182 14.43 8.66 1.67
C VAL A 182 13.51 7.48 1.92
N GLU A 183 12.22 7.64 1.62
CA GLU A 183 11.27 6.51 1.62
C GLU A 183 11.37 5.78 0.28
N VAL A 184 11.55 4.46 0.34
CA VAL A 184 11.68 3.60 -0.84
C VAL A 184 10.30 3.14 -1.27
N LEU A 185 9.96 3.44 -2.53
CA LEU A 185 8.75 2.96 -3.17
C LEU A 185 9.02 1.61 -3.84
N TYR A 186 10.01 1.58 -4.75
CA TYR A 186 10.51 0.33 -5.33
C TYR A 186 11.85 0.56 -6.00
N THR A 187 12.57 -0.53 -6.25
CA THR A 187 13.81 -0.54 -7.05
C THR A 187 13.58 -1.34 -8.33
N LYS A 188 14.06 -0.83 -9.48
CA LYS A 188 14.00 -1.51 -10.78
C LYS A 188 15.16 -1.03 -11.66
N GLY A 189 15.83 -1.94 -12.36
CA GLY A 189 16.90 -1.60 -13.30
C GLY A 189 18.01 -0.80 -12.62
N TRP A 190 18.29 0.41 -13.11
CA TRP A 190 19.33 1.30 -12.58
C TRP A 190 18.84 2.22 -11.43
N TYR A 191 17.54 2.28 -11.15
CA TYR A 191 16.96 3.30 -10.28
C TYR A 191 16.21 2.73 -9.07
N THR A 192 16.11 3.57 -8.05
CA THR A 192 15.15 3.45 -6.96
C THR A 192 14.16 4.59 -7.08
N LYS A 193 12.86 4.28 -7.10
CA LYS A 193 11.83 5.31 -6.95
C LYS A 193 11.67 5.59 -5.47
N VAL A 194 11.74 6.86 -5.10
CA VAL A 194 11.75 7.29 -3.71
C VAL A 194 10.80 8.47 -3.49
N ARG A 195 10.39 8.65 -2.23
CA ARG A 195 9.75 9.87 -1.76
C ARG A 195 10.70 10.63 -0.84
N TYR A 196 10.82 11.93 -1.06
CA TYR A 196 11.61 12.83 -0.24
C TYR A 196 10.98 14.22 -0.22
N LYS A 197 10.75 14.78 0.98
CA LYS A 197 10.10 16.09 1.18
C LYS A 197 8.82 16.26 0.34
N GLY A 198 7.93 15.26 0.38
CA GLY A 198 6.66 15.24 -0.35
C GLY A 198 6.76 14.98 -1.85
N LYS A 199 7.96 14.94 -2.44
CA LYS A 199 8.16 14.70 -3.88
C LYS A 199 8.47 13.23 -4.13
N VAL A 200 7.85 12.67 -5.16
CA VAL A 200 8.10 11.29 -5.62
C VAL A 200 8.86 11.35 -6.93
N GLY A 201 10.03 10.73 -6.97
CA GLY A 201 10.91 10.76 -8.13
C GLY A 201 11.88 9.58 -8.15
N TYR A 202 12.86 9.67 -9.03
CA TYR A 202 13.78 8.58 -9.34
C TYR A 202 15.20 8.98 -8.95
N VAL A 203 15.93 8.06 -8.34
CA VAL A 203 17.34 8.24 -7.97
C VAL A 203 18.14 7.03 -8.42
N ASN A 204 19.44 7.19 -8.67
CA ASN A 204 20.28 6.05 -9.03
C ASN A 204 20.42 5.11 -7.82
N LYS A 205 20.07 3.83 -8.01
CA LYS A 205 19.97 2.84 -6.93
C LYS A 205 21.28 2.63 -6.19
N LYS A 206 22.43 2.85 -6.86
CA LYS A 206 23.77 2.59 -6.29
C LYS A 206 24.13 3.51 -5.13
N PHE A 207 23.38 4.61 -4.96
CA PHE A 207 23.60 5.61 -3.92
C PHE A 207 22.52 5.59 -2.84
N VAL A 208 21.72 4.53 -2.76
CA VAL A 208 20.62 4.39 -1.79
C VAL A 208 20.75 3.05 -1.08
N ALA A 209 21.30 3.09 0.13
CA ALA A 209 21.57 1.92 0.96
C ALA A 209 20.62 1.85 2.16
#